data_AF-A0A0H1BA93-F1
#
_entry.id   AF-A0A0H1BA93-F1
#
_cell.length_a   1.000
_cell.length_b   1.000
_cell.length_c   1.000
_cell.angle_alpha   90.00
_cell.angle_beta   90.00
_cell.angle_gamma   90.00
#
_symmetry.space_group_name_H-M   'P 1'
#
loop_
_entity.id
_entity.type
_entity.pdbx_description
1 polymer ?
#
loop_
_entity_poly.entity_id
_entity_poly.type
_entity_poly.pdbx_seq_one_letter_code
_entity_poly.pdbx_strand_id
1 'polypeptide(L)'
;MASESTLSALNVLADVAGPSTAIDACLPDGFQLDNGMRITDGDGCLLVDGEVFSWRPWEAGKGGGDSRGGMRAMINEKGQWDVNEEVWGVLKLVWPKPDLLILGLGASVYPISPATRRQINLLGIRIEVQDTRNAAAQFNLLATERGVQEVAAALIPVGWKPKP
;
A
#
# COMPACT_ATOMS: atom_id res chain seq x y z
N MET A 1 -12.22 -7.78 39.84
CA MET A 1 -11.64 -7.20 38.62
C MET A 1 -10.49 -8.08 38.21
N ALA A 2 -10.72 -8.95 37.22
CA ALA A 2 -9.72 -9.88 36.72
C ALA A 2 -9.42 -9.56 35.25
N SER A 3 -8.12 -9.66 34.93
CA SER A 3 -7.48 -9.79 33.62
C SER A 3 -7.58 -8.63 32.63
N GLU A 4 -6.71 -7.64 32.80
CA GLU A 4 -6.25 -6.77 31.69
C GLU A 4 -4.73 -6.92 31.43
N SER A 5 -4.05 -7.87 32.08
CA SER A 5 -2.57 -7.86 32.15
C SER A 5 -1.86 -9.12 31.69
N THR A 6 -2.48 -9.97 30.86
CA THR A 6 -1.81 -11.16 30.29
C THR A 6 -1.58 -11.08 28.79
N LEU A 7 -2.34 -10.28 28.04
CA LEU A 7 -2.09 -10.11 26.59
C LEU A 7 -1.02 -9.05 26.29
N SER A 8 -0.98 -7.95 27.05
CA SER A 8 0.08 -6.93 26.89
C SER A 8 1.48 -7.45 27.25
N ALA A 9 1.54 -8.51 28.06
CA ALA A 9 2.78 -9.17 28.47
C ALA A 9 3.38 -10.11 27.40
N LEU A 10 2.67 -10.30 26.27
CA LEU A 10 3.12 -11.16 25.17
C LEU A 10 3.33 -10.37 23.87
N ASN A 11 3.61 -9.07 23.98
CA ASN A 11 4.07 -8.29 22.83
C ASN A 11 5.57 -8.49 22.64
N VAL A 12 5.95 -9.62 22.02
CA VAL A 12 7.34 -10.03 21.77
C VAL A 12 8.12 -9.01 20.92
N LEU A 13 7.42 -8.11 20.22
CA LEU A 13 8.01 -7.05 19.39
C LEU A 13 8.08 -5.69 20.09
N ALA A 14 7.70 -5.58 21.37
CA ALA A 14 7.69 -4.29 22.08
C ALA A 14 9.06 -3.61 22.18
N ASP A 15 10.15 -4.38 22.03
CA ASP A 15 11.54 -3.90 22.13
C ASP A 15 12.21 -3.71 20.75
N VAL A 16 11.48 -3.96 19.66
CA VAL A 16 11.95 -3.69 18.29
C VAL A 16 11.37 -2.35 17.84
N ALA A 17 12.23 -1.38 17.55
CA ALA A 17 11.78 -0.13 16.97
C ALA A 17 11.14 -0.42 15.61
N GLY A 18 9.83 -0.14 15.49
CA GLY A 18 9.12 -0.18 14.22
C GLY A 18 9.69 0.84 13.23
N PRO A 19 9.32 0.74 11.95
CA PRO A 19 9.75 1.73 10.98
C PRO A 19 9.20 3.10 11.36
N SER A 20 10.00 4.16 11.23
CA SER A 20 9.56 5.55 11.46
C SER A 20 8.52 6.06 10.45
N THR A 21 8.00 5.17 9.61
CA THR A 21 6.93 5.41 8.65
C THR A 21 5.83 4.36 8.82
N ALA A 22 5.70 3.78 10.02
CA ALA A 22 4.60 2.87 10.31
C ALA A 22 3.27 3.62 10.15
N ILE A 23 2.26 2.93 9.63
CA ILE A 23 0.93 3.52 9.46
C ILE A 23 0.19 3.43 10.78
N ASP A 24 -0.06 4.58 11.39
CA ASP A 24 -0.83 4.72 12.63
C ASP A 24 -2.34 4.68 12.34
N ALA A 25 -2.78 5.35 11.27
CA ALA A 25 -4.19 5.41 10.89
C ALA A 25 -4.44 5.41 9.38
N CYS A 26 -5.41 4.60 8.95
CA CYS A 26 -6.00 4.66 7.61
C CYS A 26 -7.21 5.60 7.62
N LEU A 27 -7.05 6.81 7.07
CA LEU A 27 -8.09 7.83 6.99
C LEU A 27 -8.95 7.63 5.72
N PRO A 28 -10.18 8.17 5.66
CA PRO A 28 -10.99 8.10 4.45
C PRO A 28 -10.29 8.66 3.21
N ASP A 29 -9.51 9.73 3.37
CA ASP A 29 -8.86 10.49 2.31
C ASP A 29 -7.32 10.42 2.37
N GLY A 30 -6.76 9.48 3.12
CA GLY A 30 -5.31 9.35 3.21
C GLY A 30 -4.82 8.50 4.37
N PHE A 31 -3.67 8.87 4.92
CA PHE A 31 -2.94 8.08 5.91
C PHE A 31 -2.26 8.97 6.93
N GLN A 32 -2.18 8.52 8.17
CA GLN A 32 -1.37 9.11 9.22
C GLN A 32 -0.25 8.13 9.57
N LEU A 33 0.98 8.62 9.63
CA LEU A 33 2.16 7.86 10.03
C LEU A 33 2.51 8.13 11.50
N ASP A 34 3.24 7.21 12.10
CA ASP A 34 3.71 7.27 13.49
C ASP A 34 4.65 8.44 13.79
N ASN A 35 5.40 8.91 12.78
CA ASN A 35 6.24 10.10 12.87
C ASN A 35 5.47 11.44 12.81
N GLY A 36 4.13 11.39 12.73
CA GLY A 36 3.27 12.58 12.65
C GLY A 36 3.03 13.11 11.24
N MET A 37 3.68 12.55 10.20
CA MET A 37 3.37 12.88 8.81
C MET A 37 1.98 12.40 8.42
N ARG A 38 1.35 13.13 7.48
CA ARG A 38 0.04 12.78 6.93
C ARG A 38 0.08 12.86 5.41
N ILE A 39 -0.51 11.86 4.78
CA ILE A 39 -0.91 11.89 3.38
C ILE A 39 -2.40 12.24 3.36
N THR A 40 -2.77 13.25 2.58
CA THR A 40 -4.13 13.81 2.53
C THR A 40 -4.61 13.94 1.08
N ASP A 41 -5.75 14.59 0.87
CA ASP A 41 -6.28 14.95 -0.46
C ASP A 41 -6.64 13.76 -1.37
N GLY A 42 -6.90 12.59 -0.76
CA GLY A 42 -7.22 11.35 -1.45
C GLY A 42 -6.00 10.67 -2.07
N ASP A 43 -4.79 11.06 -1.69
CA ASP A 43 -3.57 10.45 -2.22
C ASP A 43 -3.34 9.05 -1.63
N GLY A 44 -2.84 8.16 -2.47
CA GLY A 44 -2.32 6.87 -2.02
C GLY A 44 -0.97 7.02 -1.36
N CYS A 45 -0.57 5.98 -0.66
CA CYS A 45 0.68 5.88 0.05
C CYS A 45 1.53 4.77 -0.56
N LEU A 46 2.75 5.09 -0.99
CA LEU A 46 3.76 4.11 -1.39
C LEU A 46 4.90 4.16 -0.38
N LEU A 47 5.08 3.08 0.37
CA LEU A 47 6.16 2.90 1.35
C LEU A 47 7.22 1.97 0.78
N VAL A 48 8.46 2.45 0.68
CA VAL A 48 9.60 1.70 0.15
C VAL A 48 10.87 2.15 0.85
N ASP A 49 11.68 1.21 1.37
CA ASP A 49 12.97 1.49 2.03
C ASP A 49 12.85 2.48 3.20
N GLY A 50 11.74 2.42 3.94
CA GLY A 50 11.49 3.29 5.08
C GLY A 50 11.10 4.73 4.72
N GLU A 51 10.93 5.01 3.42
CA GLU A 51 10.46 6.29 2.90
C GLU A 51 9.00 6.20 2.47
N VAL A 52 8.32 7.35 2.47
CA VAL A 52 6.91 7.45 2.07
C VAL A 52 6.74 8.41 0.89
N PHE A 53 5.96 7.98 -0.10
CA PHE A 53 5.63 8.78 -1.29
C PHE A 53 4.13 8.88 -1.49
N SER A 54 3.65 10.06 -1.90
CA SER A 54 2.30 10.19 -2.46
C SER A 54 2.21 9.37 -3.74
N TRP A 55 1.17 8.54 -3.85
CA TRP A 55 1.00 7.59 -4.94
C TRP A 55 -0.39 7.73 -5.56
N ARG A 56 -0.44 7.96 -6.87
CA ARG A 56 -1.68 8.22 -7.62
C ARG A 56 -1.75 7.33 -8.86
N PRO A 57 -1.97 6.01 -8.70
CA PRO A 57 -2.01 5.07 -9.82
C PRO A 57 -3.08 5.42 -10.86
N TRP A 58 -4.16 6.07 -10.44
CA TRP A 58 -5.24 6.54 -11.31
C TRP A 58 -4.85 7.68 -12.26
N GLU A 59 -3.70 8.35 -12.06
CA GLU A 59 -3.24 9.40 -12.97
C GLU A 59 -2.37 8.87 -14.13
N ALA A 60 -1.79 7.68 -13.98
CA ALA A 60 -0.90 7.08 -14.99
C ALA A 60 -1.65 6.54 -16.23
N GLY A 61 -2.97 6.35 -16.14
CA GLY A 61 -3.82 5.84 -17.22
C GLY A 61 -4.24 6.86 -18.27
N LYS A 62 -3.67 8.08 -18.30
CA LYS A 62 -4.08 9.15 -19.23
C LYS A 62 -3.57 8.94 -20.66
N GLY A 63 -4.09 7.90 -21.30
CA GLY A 63 -4.16 7.75 -22.76
C GLY A 63 -5.62 7.60 -23.18
N GLY A 64 -6.31 8.72 -23.43
CA GLY A 64 -7.56 8.75 -24.20
C GLY A 64 -8.89 8.58 -23.44
N GLY A 65 -9.45 9.70 -22.96
CA GLY A 65 -10.88 9.98 -23.14
C GLY A 65 -11.94 9.33 -22.25
N ASP A 66 -11.62 8.46 -21.28
CA ASP A 66 -12.66 7.98 -20.34
C ASP A 66 -12.76 8.93 -19.14
N SER A 67 -13.81 9.74 -19.12
CA SER A 67 -14.18 10.67 -18.04
C SER A 67 -14.56 9.96 -16.72
N ARG A 68 -14.41 8.64 -16.67
CA ARG A 68 -14.57 7.84 -15.45
C ARG A 68 -13.34 7.99 -14.58
N GLY A 69 -13.14 9.16 -13.98
CA GLY A 69 -12.27 9.26 -12.81
C GLY A 69 -12.69 8.17 -11.83
N GLY A 70 -11.77 7.36 -11.31
CA GLY A 70 -12.19 6.31 -10.37
C GLY A 70 -11.20 5.22 -10.09
N MET A 71 -11.50 4.43 -9.05
CA MET A 71 -11.03 3.07 -8.88
C MET A 71 -11.46 2.29 -10.11
N ARG A 72 -12.65 2.61 -10.65
CA ARG A 72 -13.16 2.13 -11.94
C ARG A 72 -12.22 2.36 -13.12
N ALA A 73 -11.38 3.41 -13.12
CA ALA A 73 -10.38 3.63 -14.17
C ALA A 73 -9.26 2.58 -14.12
N MET A 74 -9.06 1.98 -12.95
CA MET A 74 -8.08 0.92 -12.70
C MET A 74 -8.74 -0.46 -12.64
N ILE A 75 -10.03 -0.58 -12.99
CA ILE A 75 -10.73 -1.87 -13.06
C ILE A 75 -11.06 -2.15 -14.53
N ASN A 76 -10.50 -3.22 -15.08
CA ASN A 76 -10.79 -3.62 -16.46
C ASN A 76 -12.19 -4.27 -16.58
N GLU A 77 -12.60 -4.59 -17.81
CA GLU A 77 -13.91 -5.19 -18.12
C GLU A 77 -14.16 -6.54 -17.39
N LYS A 78 -13.10 -7.21 -16.95
CA LYS A 78 -13.17 -8.47 -16.19
C LYS A 78 -13.26 -8.26 -14.68
N GLY A 79 -13.39 -7.02 -14.21
CA GLY A 79 -13.44 -6.70 -12.79
C GLY A 79 -12.09 -6.82 -12.09
N GLN A 80 -10.98 -6.81 -12.84
CA GLN A 80 -9.63 -6.96 -12.28
C GLN A 80 -8.94 -5.61 -12.15
N TRP A 81 -8.14 -5.45 -11.10
CA TRP A 81 -7.28 -4.29 -10.92
C TRP A 81 -6.12 -4.31 -11.92
N ASP A 82 -6.10 -3.31 -12.78
CA ASP A 82 -5.27 -3.24 -13.98
C ASP A 82 -4.70 -1.84 -14.11
N VAL A 83 -3.37 -1.73 -14.08
CA VAL A 83 -2.66 -0.45 -14.15
C VAL A 83 -1.45 -0.55 -15.08
N ASN A 84 -1.06 0.60 -15.64
CA ASN A 84 0.12 0.66 -16.48
C ASN A 84 1.41 0.58 -15.65
N GLU A 85 2.51 0.24 -16.32
CA GLU A 85 3.79 -0.06 -15.68
C GLU A 85 4.46 1.20 -15.07
N GLU A 86 4.09 2.40 -15.51
CA GLU A 86 4.61 3.68 -15.00
C GLU A 86 4.25 3.89 -13.52
N VAL A 87 3.15 3.29 -13.06
CA VAL A 87 2.71 3.30 -11.66
C VAL A 87 3.78 2.77 -10.71
N TRP A 88 4.66 1.88 -11.20
CA TRP A 88 5.72 1.21 -10.43
C TRP A 88 7.09 1.87 -10.59
N GLY A 89 7.15 3.11 -11.09
CA GLY A 89 8.41 3.83 -11.38
C GLY A 89 9.42 3.81 -10.23
N VAL A 90 8.96 4.09 -8.99
CA VAL A 90 9.83 4.06 -7.79
C VAL A 90 10.44 2.68 -7.57
N LEU A 91 9.63 1.61 -7.68
CA LEU A 91 10.11 0.22 -7.50
C LEU A 91 11.16 -0.17 -8.54
N LYS A 92 11.16 0.44 -9.73
CA LYS A 92 12.19 0.21 -10.76
C LYS A 92 13.54 0.83 -10.39
N LEU A 93 13.54 1.91 -9.62
CA LEU A 93 14.74 2.67 -9.27
C LEU A 93 15.40 2.22 -7.96
N VAL A 94 14.62 1.66 -7.03
CA VAL A 94 15.11 1.25 -5.71
C VAL A 94 16.04 0.02 -5.80
N TRP A 95 17.11 0.02 -5.00
CA TRP A 95 18.03 -1.12 -4.80
C TRP A 95 18.50 -1.18 -3.34
N PRO A 96 18.48 -2.35 -2.67
CA PRO A 96 18.00 -3.65 -3.16
C PRO A 96 16.49 -3.64 -3.46
N LYS A 97 16.01 -4.57 -4.31
CA LYS A 97 14.56 -4.70 -4.56
C LYS A 97 13.89 -5.29 -3.31
N PRO A 98 12.70 -4.81 -2.91
CA PRO A 98 11.95 -5.47 -1.84
C PRO A 98 11.49 -6.86 -2.29
N ASP A 99 11.48 -7.81 -1.38
CA ASP A 99 11.05 -9.19 -1.66
C ASP A 99 9.53 -9.29 -1.78
N LEU A 100 8.80 -8.43 -1.05
CA LEU A 100 7.34 -8.42 -0.97
C LEU A 100 6.79 -7.00 -1.14
N LEU A 101 5.78 -6.86 -1.99
CA LEU A 101 4.91 -5.70 -2.11
C LEU A 101 3.51 -6.06 -1.62
N ILE A 102 3.04 -5.36 -0.58
CA ILE A 102 1.67 -5.46 -0.09
C ILE A 102 0.83 -4.37 -0.74
N LEU A 103 -0.21 -4.76 -1.47
CA LEU A 103 -1.08 -3.86 -2.22
C LEU A 103 -2.45 -3.73 -1.53
N GLY A 104 -2.73 -2.54 -1.00
CA GLY A 104 -4.01 -2.17 -0.38
C GLY A 104 -4.92 -1.43 -1.35
N LEU A 105 -6.06 -2.02 -1.71
CA LEU A 105 -6.95 -1.51 -2.76
C LEU A 105 -8.17 -0.71 -2.25
N GLY A 106 -8.05 -0.08 -1.09
CA GLY A 106 -9.11 0.69 -0.43
C GLY A 106 -9.94 -0.19 0.50
N ALA A 107 -11.26 0.04 0.54
CA ALA A 107 -12.18 -0.70 1.43
C ALA A 107 -12.48 -2.14 0.98
N SER A 108 -12.02 -2.57 -0.19
CA SER A 108 -12.31 -3.90 -0.75
C SER A 108 -11.16 -4.40 -1.60
N VAL A 109 -11.08 -5.73 -1.73
CA VAL A 109 -10.06 -6.42 -2.52
C VAL A 109 -10.57 -6.64 -3.95
N TYR A 110 -9.69 -6.41 -4.93
CA TYR A 110 -9.94 -6.73 -6.34
C TYR A 110 -8.88 -7.72 -6.83
N PRO A 111 -9.25 -8.71 -7.66
CA PRO A 111 -8.28 -9.58 -8.31
C PRO A 111 -7.34 -8.76 -9.20
N ILE A 112 -6.04 -9.02 -9.17
CA ILE A 112 -5.08 -8.33 -10.05
C ILE A 112 -5.13 -8.91 -11.46
N SER A 113 -4.99 -8.04 -12.47
CA SER A 113 -4.80 -8.51 -13.84
C SER A 113 -3.49 -9.30 -13.97
N PRO A 114 -3.41 -10.30 -14.87
CA PRO A 114 -2.17 -11.01 -15.15
C PRO A 114 -1.05 -10.08 -15.64
N ALA A 115 -1.40 -9.01 -16.34
CA ALA A 115 -0.44 -8.03 -16.87
C ALA A 115 0.22 -7.25 -15.72
N THR A 116 -0.57 -6.66 -14.83
CA THR A 116 -0.07 -5.96 -13.64
C THR A 116 0.78 -6.87 -12.75
N ARG A 117 0.30 -8.10 -12.49
CA ARG A 117 1.09 -9.09 -11.72
C ARG A 117 2.42 -9.41 -12.40
N ARG A 118 2.45 -9.55 -13.73
CA ARG A 118 3.68 -9.80 -14.49
C ARG A 118 4.66 -8.65 -14.40
N GLN A 119 4.21 -7.40 -14.49
CA GLN A 119 5.06 -6.21 -14.37
C GLN A 119 5.85 -6.21 -13.04
N ILE A 120 5.18 -6.52 -11.93
CA ILE A 120 5.80 -6.55 -10.59
C ILE A 120 6.72 -7.76 -10.44
N ASN A 121 6.29 -8.94 -10.88
CA ASN A 121 7.11 -10.15 -10.83
C ASN A 121 8.41 -10.02 -11.64
N LEU A 122 8.40 -9.28 -12.76
CA LEU A 122 9.60 -9.01 -13.56
C LEU A 122 10.64 -8.17 -12.81
N LEU A 123 10.25 -7.44 -11.78
CA LEU A 123 11.17 -6.74 -10.87
C LEU A 123 11.77 -7.68 -9.81
N GLY A 124 11.36 -8.96 -9.78
CA GLY A 124 11.74 -9.91 -8.73
C GLY A 124 10.90 -9.81 -7.46
N ILE A 125 9.86 -8.98 -7.45
CA ILE A 125 9.06 -8.64 -6.27
C ILE A 125 7.81 -9.54 -6.22
N ARG A 126 7.51 -10.13 -5.06
CA ARG A 126 6.25 -10.86 -4.83
C ARG A 126 5.14 -9.88 -4.50
N ILE A 127 3.90 -10.17 -4.89
CA ILE A 127 2.75 -9.33 -4.58
C ILE A 127 1.68 -10.06 -3.76
N GLU A 128 1.25 -9.42 -2.68
CA GLU A 128 0.08 -9.78 -1.88
C GLU A 128 -0.96 -8.65 -1.93
N VAL A 129 -2.25 -8.99 -1.99
CA VAL A 129 -3.33 -7.99 -2.14
C VAL A 129 -4.34 -8.14 -1.04
N GLN A 130 -4.65 -7.03 -0.40
CA GLN A 130 -5.60 -6.96 0.70
C GLN A 130 -6.40 -5.64 0.63
N ASP A 131 -7.40 -5.50 1.50
CA ASP A 131 -7.95 -4.17 1.77
C ASP A 131 -6.90 -3.34 2.51
N THR A 132 -7.02 -2.02 2.43
CA THR A 132 -5.98 -1.10 2.89
C THR A 132 -5.68 -1.20 4.38
N ARG A 133 -6.68 -1.50 5.22
CA ARG A 133 -6.46 -1.59 6.67
C ARG A 133 -5.61 -2.81 7.01
N ASN A 134 -5.96 -3.95 6.43
CA ASN A 134 -5.21 -5.19 6.63
C ASN A 134 -3.80 -5.09 6.01
N ALA A 135 -3.69 -4.51 4.81
CA ALA A 135 -2.41 -4.26 4.15
C ALA A 135 -1.47 -3.39 5.00
N ALA A 136 -1.99 -2.31 5.58
CA ALA A 136 -1.23 -1.43 6.47
C ALA A 136 -0.73 -2.16 7.73
N ALA A 137 -1.60 -2.95 8.36
CA ALA A 137 -1.23 -3.73 9.54
C ALA A 137 -0.16 -4.79 9.22
N GLN A 138 -0.30 -5.48 8.09
CA GLN A 138 0.67 -6.47 7.63
C GLN A 138 2.02 -5.83 7.30
N PHE A 139 2.03 -4.67 6.64
CA PHE A 139 3.24 -3.91 6.38
C PHE A 139 3.97 -3.55 7.68
N ASN A 140 3.27 -2.95 8.65
CA ASN A 140 3.87 -2.56 9.92
C ASN A 140 4.51 -3.77 10.64
N LEU A 141 3.81 -4.90 10.65
CA LEU A 141 4.32 -6.13 11.26
C LEU A 141 5.60 -6.61 10.55
N LEU A 142 5.53 -6.85 9.24
CA LEU A 142 6.66 -7.43 8.50
C LEU A 142 7.85 -6.48 8.39
N ALA A 143 7.62 -5.17 8.24
CA ALA A 143 8.67 -4.17 8.23
C ALA A 143 9.38 -4.08 9.58
N THR A 144 8.68 -4.34 10.69
CA THR A 144 9.29 -4.45 12.03
C THR A 144 10.09 -5.74 12.18
N GLU A 145 9.57 -6.88 11.69
CA GLU A 145 10.21 -8.19 11.82
C GLU A 145 11.42 -8.39 10.89
N ARG A 146 11.37 -7.85 9.67
CA ARG A 146 12.33 -8.13 8.59
C ARG A 146 13.10 -6.91 8.11
N GLY A 147 12.69 -5.72 8.56
CA GLY A 147 13.23 -4.45 8.09
C GLY A 147 12.52 -3.90 6.85
N VAL A 148 12.60 -2.58 6.70
CA VAL A 148 11.91 -1.81 5.65
C VAL A 148 12.44 -2.05 4.24
N GLN A 149 13.61 -2.68 4.10
CA GLN A 149 14.19 -3.01 2.80
C GLN A 149 13.55 -4.25 2.17
N GLU A 150 13.07 -5.19 2.98
CA GLU A 150 12.49 -6.44 2.47
C GLU A 150 11.03 -6.30 2.05
N VAL A 151 10.31 -5.31 2.60
CA VAL A 151 8.86 -5.18 2.43
C VAL A 151 8.50 -3.76 2.02
N ALA A 152 7.73 -3.64 0.95
CA ALA A 152 7.11 -2.41 0.48
C ALA A 152 5.57 -2.50 0.60
N ALA A 153 4.91 -1.35 0.64
CA ALA A 153 3.46 -1.28 0.59
C ALA A 153 2.97 -0.18 -0.36
N ALA A 154 1.92 -0.47 -1.13
CA ALA A 154 1.24 0.50 -1.99
C ALA A 154 -0.25 0.50 -1.63
N LEU A 155 -0.76 1.62 -1.15
CA LEU A 155 -2.05 1.69 -0.47
C LEU A 155 -2.93 2.80 -1.04
N ILE A 156 -4.18 2.46 -1.36
CA ILE A 156 -5.23 3.40 -1.75
C ILE A 156 -6.06 3.75 -0.51
N PRO A 157 -6.43 5.02 -0.25
CA PRO A 157 -7.24 5.38 0.91
C PRO A 157 -8.57 4.61 0.97
N VAL A 158 -9.05 4.31 2.17
CA VAL A 158 -10.26 3.48 2.35
C VAL A 158 -11.52 4.15 1.79
N GLY A 159 -11.60 5.47 1.88
CA GLY A 159 -12.71 6.29 1.39
C GLY A 159 -12.41 6.97 0.06
N TRP A 160 -11.42 6.48 -0.68
CA TRP A 160 -10.96 7.09 -1.92
C TRP A 160 -12.14 7.35 -2.88
N LYS A 161 -12.20 8.57 -3.39
CA LYS A 161 -13.13 9.01 -4.43
C LYS A 161 -12.33 9.72 -5.50
N PRO A 162 -12.68 9.53 -6.78
CA PRO A 162 -12.06 10.29 -7.85
C PRO A 162 -12.37 11.77 -7.69
N LYS A 163 -11.38 12.62 -7.96
CA LYS A 163 -11.60 14.06 -8.11
C LYS A 163 -12.45 14.28 -9.37
N PRO A 164 -13.48 15.14 -9.31
CA PRO A 164 -14.29 15.50 -10.47
C PRO A 164 -13.48 16.23 -11.54
#